data_AF-A0A7C5F118-F1
#
_entry.id   AF-A0A7C5F118-F1
#
_cell.length_a   1.000
_cell.length_b   1.000
_cell.length_c   1.000
_cell.angle_alpha   90.00
_cell.angle_beta   90.00
_cell.angle_gamma   90.00
#
_symmetry.space_group_name_H-M   'P 1'
#
loop_
_entity.id
_entity.type
_entity.pdbx_description
1 polymer ?
#
loop_
_entity_poly.entity_id
_entity_poly.type
_entity_poly.pdbx_seq_one_letter_code
_entity_poly.pdbx_strand_id
1 'polypeptide(L)' 'MRDQTVRIVKAAIGEGRRAYVLTNNRSEGNAPATIRALADMLRAVGSTL' A
#
# COMPACT_ATOMS: atom_id res chain seq x y z
N MET A 1 5.54 -9.08 1.51
CA MET A 1 4.87 -8.31 0.44
C MET A 1 4.21 -7.03 0.95
N ARG A 2 3.19 -7.11 1.83
CA ARG A 2 2.43 -5.92 2.28
C ARG A 2 3.29 -4.85 2.97
N ASP A 3 4.10 -5.22 3.96
CA ASP A 3 4.99 -4.26 4.65
C ASP A 3 6.06 -3.65 3.73
N GLN A 4 6.60 -4.45 2.80
CA GLN A 4 7.55 -3.95 1.79
C GLN A 4 6.90 -2.93 0.88
N THR A 5 5.66 -3.18 0.43
CA THR A 5 4.88 -2.20 -0.35
C THR A 5 4.71 -0.90 0.42
N VAL A 6 4.33 -0.98 1.70
CA VAL A 6 4.15 0.22 2.55
C VAL A 6 5.47 0.98 2.72
N ARG A 7 6.59 0.29 2.94
CA ARG A 7 7.92 0.94 3.04
C ARG A 7 8.31 1.69 1.76
N ILE A 8 8.10 1.08 0.58
CA ILE A 8 8.41 1.69 -0.71
C ILE A 8 7.53 2.92 -0.95
N VAL A 9 6.23 2.81 -0.66
CA VAL A 9 5.29 3.93 -0.80
C VAL A 9 5.66 5.08 0.15
N LYS A 10 6.02 4.78 1.40
CA LYS A 10 6.47 5.80 2.36
C LYS A 10 7.70 6.54 1.88
N ALA A 11 8.69 5.84 1.32
CA ALA A 11 9.88 6.47 0.75
C ALA A 11 9.53 7.40 -0.43
N ALA A 12 8.71 6.93 -1.38
CA ALA A 12 8.30 7.73 -2.53
C ALA A 12 7.53 9.01 -2.13
N ILE A 13 6.62 8.91 -1.15
CA ILE A 13 5.88 10.06 -0.63
C ILE A 13 6.84 11.04 0.09
N GLY A 14 7.80 10.51 0.87
CA GLY A 14 8.82 11.34 1.53
C GLY A 14 9.69 12.12 0.55
N GLU A 15 9.83 11.64 -0.68
CA GLU A 15 10.52 12.33 -1.78
C GLU A 15 9.58 13.25 -2.59
N GLY A 16 8.34 13.49 -2.13
CA GLY A 16 7.35 14.33 -2.82
C GLY A 16 6.73 13.69 -4.06
N ARG A 17 6.93 12.38 -4.28
CA ARG A 17 6.40 11.66 -5.44
C ARG A 17 5.02 11.08 -5.13
N ARG A 18 4.13 11.07 -6.13
CA ARG A 18 2.87 10.31 -6.05
C ARG A 18 3.13 8.83 -6.25
N ALA A 19 2.53 7.99 -5.41
CA ALA A 19 2.66 6.54 -5.47
C ALA A 19 1.30 5.88 -5.68
N TYR A 20 1.25 4.85 -6.54
CA TYR A 20 0.07 4.03 -6.82
C TYR A 20 0.44 2.56 -6.65
N VAL A 21 -0.46 1.78 -6.06
CA VAL A 21 -0.26 0.33 -5.83
C VAL A 21 -1.25 -0.45 -6.69
N LEU A 22 -0.73 -1.26 -7.61
CA LEU A 22 -1.50 -2.24 -8.37
C LEU A 22 -1.39 -3.61 -7.70
N THR A 23 -2.51 -4.20 -7.31
CA THR A 23 -2.56 -5.53 -6.72
C THR A 23 -3.17 -6.51 -7.70
N ASN A 24 -2.40 -7.51 -8.12
CA ASN A 24 -2.91 -8.63 -8.91
C ASN A 24 -3.06 -9.86 -8.01
N ASN A 25 -4.29 -10.21 -7.64
CA ASN A 25 -4.58 -11.30 -6.70
C ASN A 25 -4.99 -12.58 -7.45
N ARG A 26 -4.23 -12.99 -8.47
CA ARG A 26 -4.60 -14.07 -9.39
C ARG A 26 -4.74 -15.46 -8.75
N SER A 27 -4.25 -15.68 -7.53
CA SER A 27 -4.18 -17.01 -6.92
C SER A 27 -5.41 -17.45 -6.11
N GLU A 28 -6.31 -16.56 -5.69
CA GLU A 28 -7.46 -16.91 -4.82
C GLU A 28 -8.75 -16.13 -5.14
N GLY A 29 -8.95 -15.75 -6.41
CA GLY A 29 -10.02 -14.81 -6.74
C GLY A 29 -9.80 -13.47 -6.03
N ASN A 30 -10.74 -12.55 -6.20
CA ASN A 30 -10.64 -11.20 -5.66
C ASN A 30 -10.20 -11.26 -4.18
N ALA A 31 -9.05 -10.67 -3.80
CA ALA A 31 -8.59 -10.64 -2.41
C ALA A 31 -8.81 -9.25 -1.78
N PRO A 32 -10.07 -8.88 -1.50
CA PRO A 32 -10.41 -7.58 -0.92
C PRO A 32 -9.76 -7.38 0.46
N ALA A 33 -9.45 -8.45 1.19
CA ALA A 33 -8.69 -8.38 2.44
C ALA A 33 -7.26 -7.83 2.23
N THR A 34 -6.61 -8.16 1.11
CA THR A 34 -5.28 -7.63 0.77
C THR A 34 -5.35 -6.14 0.50
N ILE A 35 -6.35 -5.70 -0.27
CA ILE A 35 -6.57 -4.30 -0.59
C ILE A 35 -6.89 -3.51 0.68
N ARG A 36 -7.79 -4.03 1.51
CA ARG A 36 -8.19 -3.39 2.77
C ARG A 36 -7.01 -3.23 3.73
N ALA A 37 -6.23 -4.30 3.96
CA ALA A 37 -5.05 -4.24 4.79
C ALA A 37 -4.03 -3.20 4.27
N LEU A 38 -3.77 -3.17 2.96
CA LEU A 38 -2.88 -2.17 2.33
C LEU A 38 -3.42 -0.75 2.51
N ALA A 39 -4.70 -0.51 2.30
CA ALA A 39 -5.32 0.80 2.47
C ALA A 39 -5.21 1.28 3.93
N ASP A 40 -5.47 0.41 4.89
CA ASP A 40 -5.42 0.75 6.31
C ASP A 40 -3.98 1.08 6.76
N MET A 41 -3.00 0.29 6.31
CA MET A 41 -1.58 0.59 6.58
C MET A 41 -1.12 1.90 5.93
N LEU A 42 -1.55 2.19 4.70
CA LEU A 42 -1.19 3.44 4.01
C LEU A 42 -1.84 4.67 4.65
N ARG A 43 -3.08 4.57 5.13
CA ARG A 43 -3.75 5.64 5.89
C ARG A 43 -3.03 5.95 7.20
N ALA A 44 -2.59 4.91 7.93
CA ALA A 44 -1.81 5.09 9.14
C ALA A 44 -0.50 5.85 8.87
N VAL A 45 0.14 5.60 7.71
CA VAL A 45 1.35 6.34 7.29
C VAL A 45 1.03 7.78 6.92
N GLY A 46 -0.05 8.04 6.16
CA GLY A 46 -0.43 9.39 5.73
C GLY A 46 -0.91 10.30 6.85
N SER A 47 -1.46 9.76 7.95
CA SER A 47 -1.87 10.54 9.13
C SER A 47 -0.70 10.99 10.01
N THR A 48 0.54 10.58 9.70
CA THR A 48 1.76 10.88 10.48
C THR A 48 2.68 11.88 9.74
N LEU A 49 2.24 12.42 8.61
CA LEU A 49 2.89 13.51 7.87
C LEU A 49 2.13 14.81 8.11
#